data_AF-W1UV37-F1
#
_entry.id   AF-W1UV37-F1
#
_cell.length_a   1.000
_cell.length_b   1.000
_cell.length_c   1.000
_cell.angle_alpha   90.00
_cell.angle_beta   90.00
_cell.angle_gamma   90.00
#
_symmetry.space_group_name_H-M   'P 1'
#
loop_
_entity.id
_entity.type
_entity.pdbx_description
1 polymer ?
#
loop_
_entity_poly.entity_id
_entity_poly.type
_entity_poly.pdbx_seq_one_letter_code
_entity_poly.pdbx_strand_id
1 'polypeptide(L)'
;MPVLALACVCAVGQADAAQDRLMMPEQPAEPLNVIEAEVAVPVPSEEVRDVVNAFTQFQLDQKGKRIMDDSRVMTGQERYRNNVLYYMNVRRSWYIVSHRYKNDSYGRLALDRLYNDYKQFFTEHATVSEDAKLDYAQQIIDILDRNTANVHDDELRFYMNEMVIFSLNEAMKDGNNRVKPVDEKAVPAMDELHTVDLRKAINAPTIQ
;
A
#
# COMPACT_ATOMS: atom_id res chain seq x y z
N MET A 1 45.18 13.83 59.99
CA MET A 1 44.33 13.00 59.10
C MET A 1 43.87 13.89 57.96
N PRO A 2 44.13 13.57 56.68
CA PRO A 2 43.65 14.41 55.58
C PRO A 2 42.21 14.02 55.21
N VAL A 3 41.39 15.03 54.90
CA VAL A 3 40.01 14.89 54.45
C VAL A 3 40.02 14.63 52.94
N LEU A 4 39.52 13.46 52.52
CA LEU A 4 39.28 13.16 51.10
C LEU A 4 38.03 13.92 50.64
N ALA A 5 38.19 14.78 49.63
CA ALA A 5 37.07 15.35 48.89
C ALA A 5 36.70 14.41 47.74
N LEU A 6 35.51 13.79 47.80
CA LEU A 6 34.92 13.09 46.65
C LEU A 6 34.39 14.13 45.67
N ALA A 7 35.04 14.23 44.51
CA ALA A 7 34.47 14.91 43.35
C ALA A 7 33.46 13.97 42.68
N CYS A 8 32.16 14.27 42.86
CA CYS A 8 31.09 13.59 42.14
C CYS A 8 31.05 14.14 40.71
N VAL A 9 31.58 13.37 39.76
CA VAL A 9 31.39 13.65 38.33
C VAL A 9 30.00 13.16 37.96
N CYS A 10 29.04 14.08 37.87
CA CYS A 10 27.75 13.79 37.28
C CYS A 10 27.95 13.61 35.76
N ALA A 11 28.14 12.37 35.32
CA ALA A 11 28.01 12.04 33.90
C ALA A 11 26.54 12.24 33.52
N VAL A 12 26.27 13.32 32.80
CA VAL A 12 24.97 13.56 32.17
C VAL A 12 24.88 12.59 30.99
N GLY A 13 24.40 11.38 31.24
CA GLY A 13 23.96 10.51 30.16
C GLY A 13 22.79 11.20 29.48
N GLN A 14 22.99 11.70 28.27
CA GLN A 14 21.86 12.01 27.40
C GLN A 14 21.14 10.69 27.15
N ALA A 15 20.04 10.48 27.86
CA ALA A 15 19.04 9.51 27.43
C ALA A 15 18.45 10.07 26.13
N ASP A 16 19.06 9.72 25.00
CA ASP A 16 18.36 9.74 23.71
C ASP A 16 17.22 8.73 23.87
N ALA A 17 16.04 9.21 24.24
CA ALA A 17 14.83 8.47 23.96
C ALA A 17 14.87 8.21 22.46
N ALA A 18 14.95 6.93 22.05
CA ALA A 18 15.14 6.54 20.67
C ALA A 18 14.23 7.40 19.77
N GLN A 19 14.83 8.31 19.01
CA GLN A 19 14.08 9.10 18.04
C GLN A 19 13.40 8.11 17.10
N ASP A 20 12.09 8.27 16.91
CA ASP A 20 11.35 7.49 15.93
C ASP A 20 12.01 7.70 14.55
N ARG A 21 12.66 6.63 14.07
CA ARG A 21 13.45 6.65 12.84
C ARG A 21 12.59 6.98 11.63
N LEU A 22 11.31 6.58 11.65
CA LEU A 22 10.38 6.80 10.54
C LEU A 22 9.90 8.25 10.47
N MET A 23 9.98 8.99 11.57
CA MET A 23 9.67 10.43 11.64
C MET A 23 10.80 11.31 11.11
N MET A 24 12.03 10.79 11.05
CA MET A 24 13.20 11.50 10.53
C MET A 24 13.21 11.48 9.00
N PRO A 25 13.92 12.42 8.33
CA PRO A 25 14.13 12.35 6.90
C PRO A 25 14.81 11.04 6.49
N GLU A 26 14.49 10.57 5.28
CA GLU A 26 15.11 9.38 4.71
C GLU A 26 16.64 9.54 4.65
N GLN A 27 17.34 8.52 5.13
CA GLN A 27 18.79 8.44 5.04
C GLN A 27 19.18 7.43 3.96
N PRO A 28 20.25 7.69 3.19
CA PRO A 28 20.81 6.69 2.29
C PRO A 28 21.14 5.41 3.05
N ALA A 29 20.71 4.27 2.53
CA ALA A 29 21.01 2.96 3.08
C ALA A 29 21.41 2.03 1.94
N GLU A 30 22.46 1.25 2.16
CA GLU A 30 22.81 0.11 1.31
C GLU A 30 21.77 -1.01 1.49
N PRO A 31 21.65 -1.95 0.55
CA PRO A 31 20.81 -3.14 0.72
C PRO A 31 21.22 -3.92 1.99
N LEU A 32 20.24 -4.61 2.61
CA LEU A 32 20.52 -5.50 3.74
C LEU A 32 21.58 -6.53 3.34
N ASN A 33 22.54 -6.77 4.23
CA ASN A 33 23.44 -7.91 4.05
C ASN A 33 22.72 -9.24 4.40
N VAL A 34 23.36 -10.37 4.10
CA VAL A 34 22.75 -11.71 4.28
C VAL A 34 22.28 -11.96 5.71
N ILE A 35 23.02 -11.51 6.71
CA ILE A 35 22.69 -11.73 8.13
C ILE A 35 21.52 -10.83 8.55
N GLU A 36 21.52 -9.57 8.12
CA GLU A 36 20.41 -8.64 8.41
C GLU A 36 19.11 -9.10 7.72
N ALA A 37 19.20 -9.59 6.49
CA ALA A 37 18.06 -10.12 5.75
C ALA A 37 17.46 -11.39 6.38
N GLU A 38 18.25 -12.23 7.06
CA GLU A 38 17.75 -13.42 7.76
C GLU A 38 16.87 -13.09 8.98
N VAL A 39 17.08 -11.94 9.61
CA VAL A 39 16.38 -11.55 10.84
C VAL A 39 15.33 -10.46 10.63
N ALA A 40 15.40 -9.74 9.51
CA ALA A 40 14.42 -8.70 9.16
C ALA A 40 13.06 -9.31 8.79
N VAL A 41 12.01 -8.49 8.87
CA VAL A 41 10.70 -8.84 8.33
C VAL A 41 10.84 -9.10 6.82
N PRO A 42 10.43 -10.28 6.33
CA PRO A 42 10.55 -10.60 4.91
C PRO A 42 9.58 -9.73 4.11
N VAL A 43 10.11 -9.08 3.07
CA VAL A 43 9.34 -8.31 2.10
C VAL A 43 9.87 -8.65 0.71
N PRO A 44 9.01 -9.08 -0.22
CA PRO A 44 7.61 -9.46 -0.05
C PRO A 44 7.43 -10.69 0.87
N SER A 45 6.47 -10.65 1.80
CA SER A 45 6.14 -11.81 2.65
C SER A 45 5.48 -12.95 1.85
N GLU A 46 5.45 -14.16 2.43
CA GLU A 46 4.70 -15.28 1.85
C GLU A 46 3.21 -14.95 1.68
N GLU A 47 2.61 -14.27 2.67
CA GLU A 47 1.22 -13.83 2.59
C GLU A 47 0.99 -12.85 1.44
N VAL A 48 1.93 -11.92 1.18
CA VAL A 48 1.83 -11.06 -0.01
C VAL A 48 1.78 -11.91 -1.28
N ARG A 49 2.64 -12.91 -1.41
CA ARG A 49 2.68 -13.79 -2.60
C ARG A 49 1.36 -14.53 -2.78
N ASP A 50 0.80 -15.06 -1.71
CA ASP A 50 -0.49 -15.77 -1.75
C ASP A 50 -1.64 -14.84 -2.14
N VAL A 51 -1.72 -13.65 -1.53
CA VAL A 51 -2.77 -12.67 -1.83
C VAL A 51 -2.64 -12.12 -3.26
N VAL A 52 -1.42 -11.89 -3.76
CA VAL A 52 -1.18 -11.47 -5.14
C VAL A 52 -1.62 -12.54 -6.13
N ASN A 53 -1.33 -13.81 -5.86
CA ASN A 53 -1.78 -14.93 -6.68
C ASN A 53 -3.32 -15.02 -6.69
N ALA A 54 -3.95 -14.92 -5.52
CA ALA A 54 -5.41 -14.93 -5.39
C ALA A 54 -6.05 -13.76 -6.13
N PHE A 55 -5.53 -12.54 -5.97
CA PHE A 55 -6.04 -11.35 -6.65
C PHE A 55 -5.89 -11.45 -8.16
N THR A 56 -4.77 -11.99 -8.65
CA THR A 56 -4.54 -12.12 -10.09
C THR A 56 -5.50 -13.13 -10.71
N GLN A 57 -5.77 -14.26 -10.04
CA GLN A 57 -6.84 -15.16 -10.47
C GLN A 57 -8.20 -14.49 -10.42
N PHE A 58 -8.50 -13.77 -9.33
CA PHE A 58 -9.76 -13.06 -9.18
C PHE A 58 -9.98 -12.06 -10.32
N GLN A 59 -8.96 -11.28 -10.70
CA GLN A 59 -8.99 -10.36 -11.84
C GLN A 59 -9.30 -11.09 -13.15
N LEU A 60 -8.65 -12.21 -13.41
CA LEU A 60 -8.93 -13.05 -14.56
C LEU A 60 -10.40 -13.53 -14.58
N ASP A 61 -10.94 -13.92 -13.43
CA ASP A 61 -12.35 -14.32 -13.28
C ASP A 61 -13.34 -13.16 -13.53
N GLN A 62 -12.87 -11.90 -13.52
CA GLN A 62 -13.69 -10.74 -13.87
C GLN A 62 -13.71 -10.42 -15.37
N LYS A 63 -12.97 -11.18 -16.19
CA LYS A 63 -12.93 -10.99 -17.64
C LYS A 63 -14.33 -11.11 -18.23
N GLY A 64 -14.70 -10.16 -19.10
CA GLY A 64 -16.02 -10.11 -19.74
C GLY A 64 -17.17 -9.62 -18.85
N LYS A 65 -16.97 -9.46 -17.54
CA LYS A 65 -18.03 -8.94 -16.65
C LYS A 65 -18.17 -7.43 -16.79
N ARG A 66 -19.43 -6.96 -16.75
CA ARG A 66 -19.79 -5.54 -16.71
C ARG A 66 -20.39 -5.21 -15.35
N ILE A 67 -19.90 -4.14 -14.75
CA ILE A 67 -20.31 -3.70 -13.43
C ILE A 67 -20.79 -2.26 -13.54
N MET A 68 -21.98 -1.99 -13.01
CA MET A 68 -22.44 -0.62 -12.76
C MET A 68 -22.00 -0.21 -11.37
N ASP A 69 -21.19 0.82 -11.31
CA ASP A 69 -20.75 1.47 -10.09
C ASP A 69 -21.25 2.92 -10.10
N ASP A 70 -22.12 3.25 -9.16
CA ASP A 70 -23.00 4.42 -9.20
C ASP A 70 -23.70 4.54 -10.59
N SER A 71 -23.35 5.54 -11.40
CA SER A 71 -23.92 5.79 -12.73
C SER A 71 -23.05 5.31 -13.89
N ARG A 72 -21.88 4.71 -13.60
CA ARG A 72 -20.90 4.34 -14.61
C ARG A 72 -20.84 2.83 -14.79
N VAL A 73 -21.04 2.39 -16.03
CA VAL A 73 -20.73 1.02 -16.42
C VAL A 73 -19.23 0.91 -16.71
N MET A 74 -18.58 -0.06 -16.08
CA MET A 74 -17.17 -0.39 -16.28
C MET A 74 -16.97 -1.90 -16.37
N THR A 75 -15.79 -2.34 -16.77
CA THR A 75 -15.47 -3.78 -16.71
C THR A 75 -15.24 -4.21 -15.26
N GLY A 76 -15.44 -5.49 -14.97
CA GLY A 76 -15.12 -6.03 -13.65
C GLY A 76 -13.65 -5.82 -13.30
N GLN A 77 -12.74 -6.08 -14.25
CA GLN A 77 -11.30 -5.86 -14.05
C GLN A 77 -10.99 -4.40 -13.71
N GLU A 78 -11.54 -3.44 -14.47
CA GLU A 78 -11.38 -2.01 -14.19
C GLU A 78 -11.86 -1.65 -12.77
N ARG A 79 -13.05 -2.13 -12.38
CA ARG A 79 -13.63 -1.83 -11.06
C ARG A 79 -12.72 -2.29 -9.94
N TYR A 80 -12.37 -3.58 -9.93
CA TYR A 80 -11.63 -4.16 -8.81
C TYR A 80 -10.19 -3.68 -8.73
N ARG A 81 -9.60 -3.31 -9.86
CA ARG A 81 -8.31 -2.65 -9.90
C ARG A 81 -8.37 -1.22 -9.33
N ASN A 82 -9.41 -0.45 -9.64
CA ASN A 82 -9.61 0.87 -9.02
C ASN A 82 -9.80 0.75 -7.50
N ASN A 83 -10.43 -0.34 -7.04
CA ASN A 83 -10.57 -0.63 -5.62
C ASN A 83 -9.23 -0.88 -4.92
N VAL A 84 -8.30 -1.60 -5.55
CA VAL A 84 -6.95 -1.78 -4.99
C VAL A 84 -6.34 -0.41 -4.67
N LEU A 85 -6.39 0.51 -5.63
CA LEU A 85 -5.85 1.86 -5.44
C LEU A 85 -6.59 2.63 -4.33
N TYR A 86 -7.92 2.50 -4.27
CA TYR A 86 -8.71 3.11 -3.20
C TYR A 86 -8.30 2.59 -1.81
N TYR A 87 -8.29 1.27 -1.59
CA TYR A 87 -7.97 0.69 -0.29
C TYR A 87 -6.50 0.83 0.08
N MET A 88 -5.60 0.82 -0.90
CA MET A 88 -4.20 1.14 -0.68
C MET A 88 -4.02 2.58 -0.20
N ASN A 89 -4.74 3.53 -0.80
CA ASN A 89 -4.75 4.93 -0.36
C ASN A 89 -5.34 5.09 1.06
N VAL A 90 -6.40 4.33 1.39
CA VAL A 90 -6.97 4.28 2.75
C VAL A 90 -5.92 3.81 3.76
N ARG A 91 -5.26 2.68 3.50
CA ARG A 91 -4.25 2.12 4.41
C ARG A 91 -3.02 3.01 4.52
N ARG A 92 -2.54 3.57 3.41
CA ARG A 92 -1.45 4.57 3.38
C ARG A 92 -1.78 5.77 4.26
N SER A 93 -2.96 6.36 4.05
CA SER A 93 -3.40 7.55 4.79
C SER A 93 -3.55 7.26 6.27
N TRP A 94 -4.04 6.06 6.62
CA TRP A 94 -4.14 5.63 8.01
C TRP A 94 -2.77 5.62 8.69
N TYR A 95 -1.74 5.01 8.08
CA TYR A 95 -0.38 5.03 8.64
C TYR A 95 0.20 6.43 8.78
N ILE A 96 0.07 7.27 7.75
CA ILE A 96 0.57 8.65 7.78
C ILE A 96 -0.06 9.46 8.92
N VAL A 97 -1.38 9.35 9.09
CA VAL A 97 -2.11 10.10 10.12
C VAL A 97 -1.86 9.53 11.51
N SER A 98 -1.84 8.20 11.68
CA SER A 98 -1.68 7.56 12.99
C SER A 98 -0.29 7.82 13.60
N HIS A 99 0.76 7.83 12.76
CA HIS A 99 2.13 8.13 13.19
C HIS A 99 2.46 9.62 13.15
N ARG A 100 1.56 10.45 12.61
CA ARG A 100 1.76 11.90 12.44
C ARG A 100 3.00 12.23 11.61
N TYR A 101 3.26 11.43 10.57
CA TYR A 101 4.41 11.65 9.69
C TYR A 101 4.35 13.03 9.04
N LYS A 102 5.48 13.74 9.10
CA LYS A 102 5.66 15.01 8.40
C LYS A 102 5.81 14.75 6.90
N ASN A 103 5.71 15.82 6.11
CA ASN A 103 5.84 15.74 4.65
C ASN A 103 7.19 15.16 4.19
N ASP A 104 8.24 15.36 4.98
CA ASP A 104 9.61 14.89 4.74
C ASP A 104 10.00 13.66 5.57
N SER A 105 9.10 13.12 6.39
CA SER A 105 9.37 11.91 7.17
C SER A 105 9.59 10.70 6.26
N TYR A 106 10.58 9.89 6.60
CA TYR A 106 10.97 8.70 5.87
C TYR A 106 9.79 7.75 5.64
N GLY A 107 9.01 7.45 6.70
CA GLY A 107 7.86 6.57 6.61
C GLY A 107 6.84 7.06 5.57
N ARG A 108 6.53 8.36 5.55
CA ARG A 108 5.61 8.93 4.56
C ARG A 108 6.16 8.80 3.13
N LEU A 109 7.41 9.21 2.90
CA LEU A 109 8.01 9.20 1.57
C LEU A 109 8.08 7.77 1.00
N ALA A 110 8.43 6.78 1.82
CA ALA A 110 8.45 5.38 1.42
C ALA A 110 7.05 4.87 1.03
N LEU A 111 6.03 5.12 1.86
CA LEU A 111 4.66 4.68 1.58
C LEU A 111 4.02 5.41 0.39
N ASP A 112 4.32 6.71 0.21
CA ASP A 112 3.87 7.49 -0.94
C ASP A 112 4.52 6.98 -2.25
N ARG A 113 5.83 6.67 -2.25
CA ARG A 113 6.52 6.05 -3.40
C ARG A 113 5.91 4.71 -3.78
N LEU A 114 5.72 3.82 -2.80
CA LEU A 114 5.09 2.51 -3.02
C LEU A 114 3.69 2.65 -3.66
N TYR A 115 2.87 3.55 -3.13
CA TYR A 115 1.54 3.78 -3.69
C TYR A 115 1.60 4.33 -5.12
N ASN A 116 2.49 5.27 -5.40
CA ASN A 116 2.60 5.86 -6.74
C ASN A 116 3.06 4.83 -7.78
N ASP A 117 3.97 3.94 -7.40
CA ASP A 117 4.43 2.84 -8.24
C ASP A 117 3.29 1.86 -8.57
N TYR A 118 2.48 1.49 -7.57
CA TYR A 118 1.28 0.69 -7.81
C TYR A 118 0.22 1.44 -8.61
N LYS A 119 0.03 2.74 -8.37
CA LYS A 119 -0.88 3.58 -9.15
C LYS A 119 -0.49 3.58 -10.61
N GLN A 120 0.80 3.71 -10.92
CA GLN A 120 1.29 3.63 -12.29
C GLN A 120 0.99 2.25 -12.89
N PHE A 121 1.41 1.17 -12.23
CA PHE A 121 1.19 -0.19 -12.69
C PHE A 121 -0.28 -0.47 -13.00
N PHE A 122 -1.18 -0.21 -12.05
CA PHE A 122 -2.60 -0.46 -12.26
C PHE A 122 -3.22 0.48 -13.32
N THR A 123 -2.65 1.65 -13.55
CA THR A 123 -3.12 2.51 -14.66
C THR A 123 -2.72 1.92 -16.01
N GLU A 124 -1.49 1.42 -16.14
CA GLU A 124 -0.92 0.90 -17.39
C GLU A 124 -1.41 -0.54 -17.71
N HIS A 125 -1.63 -1.36 -16.69
CA HIS A 125 -2.02 -2.77 -16.82
C HIS A 125 -3.50 -2.95 -16.50
N ALA A 126 -4.36 -2.57 -17.45
CA ALA A 126 -5.80 -2.48 -17.22
C ALA A 126 -6.55 -3.80 -17.15
N THR A 127 -6.00 -4.86 -17.75
CA THR A 127 -6.68 -6.16 -17.89
C THR A 127 -5.71 -7.31 -17.71
N VAL A 128 -6.17 -8.41 -17.14
CA VAL A 128 -5.42 -9.67 -17.03
C VAL A 128 -5.95 -10.67 -18.05
N SER A 129 -5.04 -11.34 -18.77
CA SER A 129 -5.32 -12.49 -19.64
C SER A 129 -4.68 -13.76 -19.08
N GLU A 130 -5.08 -14.93 -19.58
CA GLU A 130 -4.46 -16.22 -19.22
C GLU A 130 -2.96 -16.21 -19.46
N ASP A 131 -2.54 -15.78 -20.66
CA ASP A 131 -1.12 -15.78 -21.06
C ASP A 131 -0.27 -14.78 -20.26
N ALA A 132 -0.87 -13.69 -19.77
CA ALA A 132 -0.16 -12.64 -19.02
C ALA A 132 -0.32 -12.78 -17.49
N LYS A 133 -1.02 -13.80 -17.01
CA LYS A 133 -1.38 -13.94 -15.59
C LYS A 133 -0.15 -13.98 -14.69
N LEU A 134 0.85 -14.78 -15.05
CA LEU A 134 2.08 -14.93 -14.25
C LEU A 134 2.89 -13.63 -14.23
N ASP A 135 3.06 -12.99 -15.38
CA ASP A 135 3.77 -11.71 -15.50
C ASP A 135 3.09 -10.60 -14.72
N TYR A 136 1.75 -10.59 -14.69
CA TYR A 136 0.98 -9.62 -13.92
C TYR A 136 1.19 -9.78 -12.42
N ALA A 137 1.13 -11.01 -11.91
CA ALA A 137 1.39 -11.32 -10.51
C ALA A 137 2.83 -10.94 -10.14
N GLN A 138 3.81 -11.32 -10.96
CA GLN A 138 5.21 -11.06 -10.70
C GLN A 138 5.51 -9.56 -10.65
N GLN A 139 4.95 -8.75 -11.56
CA GLN A 139 5.15 -7.30 -11.54
C GLN A 139 4.61 -6.63 -10.27
N ILE A 140 3.52 -7.15 -9.68
CA ILE A 140 3.02 -6.65 -8.39
C ILE A 140 4.03 -6.94 -7.27
N ILE A 141 4.65 -8.13 -7.28
CA ILE A 141 5.70 -8.53 -6.32
C ILE A 141 6.95 -7.68 -6.51
N ASP A 142 7.40 -7.47 -7.75
CA ASP A 142 8.60 -6.70 -8.07
C ASP A 142 8.49 -5.23 -7.65
N ILE A 143 7.29 -4.64 -7.70
CA ILE A 143 7.04 -3.29 -7.16
C ILE A 143 7.30 -3.23 -5.66
N LEU A 144 6.85 -4.21 -4.88
CA LEU A 144 7.08 -4.21 -3.44
C LEU A 144 8.55 -4.48 -3.12
N ASP A 145 9.16 -5.44 -3.81
CA ASP A 145 10.57 -5.81 -3.65
C ASP A 145 11.49 -4.61 -3.90
N ARG A 146 11.35 -3.92 -5.05
CA ARG A 146 12.17 -2.75 -5.38
C ARG A 146 12.00 -1.59 -4.40
N ASN A 147 10.80 -1.39 -3.86
CA ASN A 147 10.52 -0.32 -2.91
C ASN A 147 11.04 -0.64 -1.50
N THR A 148 11.41 -1.90 -1.23
CA THR A 148 11.88 -2.35 0.09
C THR A 148 13.34 -2.80 0.12
N ALA A 149 14.02 -2.83 -1.02
CA ALA A 149 15.42 -3.25 -1.15
C ALA A 149 16.37 -2.59 -0.14
N ASN A 150 16.16 -1.30 0.17
CA ASN A 150 16.98 -0.52 1.10
C ASN A 150 16.23 -0.11 2.38
N VAL A 151 15.09 -0.74 2.68
CA VAL A 151 14.34 -0.48 3.91
C VAL A 151 14.89 -1.40 4.99
N HIS A 152 15.47 -0.85 6.05
CA HIS A 152 16.02 -1.64 7.18
C HIS A 152 15.07 -1.70 8.37
N ASP A 153 14.05 -0.86 8.39
CA ASP A 153 13.14 -0.71 9.50
C ASP A 153 11.99 -1.73 9.38
N ASP A 154 11.88 -2.64 10.36
CA ASP A 154 10.91 -3.73 10.34
C ASP A 154 9.45 -3.25 10.44
N GLU A 155 9.21 -2.13 11.11
CA GLU A 155 7.88 -1.53 11.20
C GLU A 155 7.45 -1.01 9.82
N LEU A 156 8.34 -0.30 9.12
CA LEU A 156 8.06 0.13 7.76
C LEU A 156 7.92 -1.03 6.77
N ARG A 157 8.78 -2.06 6.86
CA ARG A 157 8.66 -3.30 6.09
C ARG A 157 7.30 -3.96 6.29
N PHE A 158 6.85 -4.05 7.54
CA PHE A 158 5.53 -4.55 7.88
C PHE A 158 4.42 -3.71 7.25
N TYR A 159 4.47 -2.37 7.35
CA TYR A 159 3.48 -1.48 6.74
C TYR A 159 3.39 -1.63 5.21
N MET A 160 4.52 -1.85 4.54
CA MET A 160 4.57 -2.02 3.09
C MET A 160 3.96 -3.36 2.65
N ASN A 161 4.24 -4.46 3.35
CA ASN A 161 3.51 -5.73 3.15
C ASN A 161 2.01 -5.55 3.38
N GLU A 162 1.63 -4.96 4.53
CA GLU A 162 0.22 -4.77 4.93
C GLU A 162 -0.55 -3.91 3.95
N MET A 163 0.06 -2.86 3.39
CA MET A 163 -0.57 -2.04 2.35
C MET A 163 -1.01 -2.87 1.15
N VAL A 164 -0.17 -3.81 0.71
CA VAL A 164 -0.47 -4.71 -0.42
C VAL A 164 -1.53 -5.73 -0.01
N ILE A 165 -1.31 -6.46 1.09
CA ILE A 165 -2.24 -7.48 1.60
C ILE A 165 -3.64 -6.91 1.80
N PHE A 166 -3.74 -5.81 2.55
CA PHE A 166 -5.01 -5.18 2.87
C PHE A 166 -5.73 -4.71 1.61
N SER A 167 -5.03 -3.99 0.72
CA SER A 167 -5.67 -3.39 -0.45
C SER A 167 -6.21 -4.43 -1.43
N LEU A 168 -5.46 -5.51 -1.68
CA LEU A 168 -5.89 -6.59 -2.55
C LEU A 168 -7.06 -7.37 -1.93
N ASN A 169 -6.98 -7.70 -0.64
CA ASN A 169 -8.05 -8.40 0.06
C ASN A 169 -9.35 -7.59 0.10
N GLU A 170 -9.29 -6.32 0.49
CA GLU A 170 -10.48 -5.46 0.53
C GLU A 170 -11.03 -5.19 -0.86
N ALA A 171 -10.17 -5.06 -1.87
CA ALA A 171 -10.63 -4.93 -3.25
C ALA A 171 -11.47 -6.15 -3.68
N MET A 172 -11.03 -7.37 -3.38
CA MET A 172 -11.78 -8.59 -3.71
C MET A 172 -13.08 -8.74 -2.90
N LYS A 173 -13.08 -8.30 -1.64
CA LYS A 173 -14.23 -8.43 -0.73
C LYS A 173 -15.27 -7.34 -0.86
N ASP A 174 -14.96 -6.21 -1.50
CA ASP A 174 -15.86 -5.07 -1.60
C ASP A 174 -17.18 -5.46 -2.31
N GLY A 175 -18.17 -5.76 -1.48
CA GLY A 175 -19.55 -6.04 -1.83
C GLY A 175 -20.45 -4.82 -1.68
N ASN A 176 -19.94 -3.61 -1.94
CA ASN A 176 -20.74 -2.38 -1.90
C ASN A 176 -22.11 -2.59 -2.59
N ASN A 177 -23.18 -2.49 -1.81
CA ASN A 177 -24.56 -2.78 -2.25
C ASN A 177 -25.08 -1.88 -3.39
N ARG A 178 -24.33 -0.83 -3.75
CA ARG A 178 -24.61 0.02 -4.92
C ARG A 178 -24.15 -0.62 -6.23
N VAL A 179 -23.27 -1.62 -6.15
CA VAL A 179 -22.70 -2.32 -7.29
C VAL A 179 -23.71 -3.34 -7.81
N LYS A 180 -24.14 -3.17 -9.07
CA LYS A 180 -25.05 -4.12 -9.71
C LYS A 180 -24.35 -4.76 -10.91
N PRO A 181 -24.38 -6.11 -11.05
CA PRO A 181 -23.99 -6.73 -12.31
C PRO A 181 -24.95 -6.23 -13.38
N VAL A 182 -24.39 -5.79 -14.51
CA VAL A 182 -25.20 -5.32 -15.65
C VAL A 182 -25.29 -6.45 -16.65
N ASP A 183 -26.52 -6.88 -16.93
CA ASP A 183 -26.80 -7.75 -18.07
C ASP A 183 -26.65 -6.89 -19.35
N GLU A 184 -25.90 -7.37 -20.35
CA GLU A 184 -25.53 -6.59 -21.56
C GLU A 184 -26.73 -5.98 -22.30
N LYS A 185 -27.93 -6.53 -22.07
CA LYS A 185 -29.19 -6.14 -22.72
C LYS A 185 -30.06 -5.18 -21.90
N ALA A 186 -29.67 -4.82 -20.68
CA ALA A 186 -30.56 -4.15 -19.71
C ALA A 186 -29.97 -2.87 -19.12
N VAL A 187 -29.20 -2.08 -19.88
CA VAL A 187 -28.68 -0.78 -19.42
C VAL A 187 -29.85 0.20 -19.19
N PRO A 188 -30.19 0.59 -17.95
CA PRO A 188 -31.25 1.55 -17.70
C PRO A 188 -30.72 2.97 -17.87
N ALA A 189 -31.60 3.89 -18.28
CA ALA A 189 -31.30 5.31 -18.40
C ALA A 189 -30.81 5.90 -17.06
N MET A 190 -29.67 6.59 -17.11
CA MET A 190 -29.09 7.34 -16.01
C MET A 190 -30.03 8.48 -15.61
N ASP A 191 -30.74 8.33 -14.50
CA ASP A 191 -31.13 9.51 -13.73
C ASP A 191 -31.21 9.20 -12.23
N GLU A 192 -30.70 10.16 -11.47
CA GLU A 192 -30.82 10.32 -10.02
C GLU A 192 -30.19 9.25 -9.10
N LEU A 193 -28.93 9.44 -8.70
CA LEU A 193 -28.51 9.19 -7.31
C LEU A 193 -27.27 10.01 -6.93
N HIS A 194 -27.27 10.62 -5.75
CA HIS A 194 -26.13 11.35 -5.17
C HIS A 194 -24.90 10.43 -5.02
N THR A 195 -23.76 10.85 -5.59
CA THR A 195 -22.58 10.01 -5.91
C THR A 195 -21.38 10.24 -4.97
N VAL A 196 -20.54 9.21 -4.82
CA VAL A 196 -19.15 9.37 -4.37
C VAL A 196 -18.27 9.02 -5.57
N ASP A 197 -17.65 10.04 -6.17
CA ASP A 197 -16.77 9.84 -7.32
C ASP A 197 -15.43 9.20 -6.88
N LEU A 198 -15.27 7.91 -7.12
CA LEU A 198 -14.04 7.17 -6.82
C LEU A 198 -12.82 7.75 -7.55
N ARG A 199 -12.97 8.35 -8.76
CA ARG A 199 -11.84 9.05 -9.41
C ARG A 199 -11.47 10.31 -8.63
N LYS A 200 -12.45 11.03 -8.09
CA LYS A 200 -12.19 12.16 -7.19
C LYS A 200 -11.50 11.69 -5.92
N ALA A 201 -11.88 10.56 -5.34
CA ALA A 201 -11.23 10.00 -4.15
C ALA A 201 -9.78 9.53 -4.42
N ILE A 202 -9.53 8.89 -5.56
CA ILE A 202 -8.19 8.43 -5.99
C ILE A 202 -7.24 9.60 -6.28
N ASN A 203 -7.78 10.74 -6.74
CA ASN A 203 -7.02 11.93 -7.11
C ASN A 203 -7.14 13.07 -6.09
N ALA A 204 -7.84 12.86 -4.97
CA ALA A 204 -7.95 13.86 -3.93
C ALA A 204 -6.59 14.05 -3.28
N PRO A 205 -6.08 15.29 -3.13
CA PRO A 205 -4.89 15.53 -2.34
C PRO A 205 -5.14 15.06 -0.90
N THR A 206 -4.15 14.39 -0.30
CA THR A 206 -4.19 14.03 1.11
C THR A 206 -4.48 15.29 1.92
N ILE A 207 -5.50 15.26 2.77
CA ILE A 207 -5.83 16.39 3.66
C ILE A 207 -4.57 16.72 4.45
N GLN A 208 -4.11 17.97 4.30
CA GLN A 208 -2.92 18.52 4.97
C GLN A 208 -3.19 18.78 6.44
#